data_AF-A0A5Y2QDN1-F1
#
_entry.id   AF-A0A5Y2QDN1-F1
#
_cell.length_a   1.000
_cell.length_b   1.000
_cell.length_c   1.000
_cell.angle_alpha   90.00
_cell.angle_beta   90.00
_cell.angle_gamma   90.00
#
_symmetry.space_group_name_H-M   'P 1'
#
loop_
_entity.id
_entity.type
_entity.pdbx_description
1 polymer ?
#
loop_
_entity_poly.entity_id
_entity_poly.type
_entity_poly.pdbx_seq_one_letter_code
_entity_poly.pdbx_strand_id
1 'polypeptide(L)' 'MSSIAAFSLGNPVERLARVLKENQDKLNLSKDGFVSVDLSNKRAMDAIKAQMDKLEGIKTSTVKEKTNRTR' A
#
# COMPACT_ATOMS: atom_id res chain seq x y z
N MET A 1 2.64 1.51 25.62
CA MET A 1 1.21 1.19 25.46
C MET A 1 0.81 1.62 24.05
N SER A 2 0.69 0.68 23.11
CA SER A 2 0.59 0.99 21.66
C SER A 2 -0.69 0.45 21.00
N SER A 3 -1.79 0.30 21.74
CA SER A 3 -2.98 -0.44 21.26
C SER A 3 -4.17 0.41 20.82
N ILE A 4 -4.18 1.74 21.00
CA ILE A 4 -5.40 2.53 20.82
C ILE A 4 -5.54 3.15 19.41
N ALA A 5 -4.44 3.36 18.68
CA ALA A 5 -4.53 3.96 17.34
C ALA A 5 -5.19 3.05 16.29
N ALA A 6 -5.17 1.72 16.46
CA ALA A 6 -5.80 0.80 15.51
C ALA A 6 -7.33 0.81 15.58
N PHE A 7 -7.92 1.20 16.72
CA PHE A 7 -9.36 1.13 16.95
C PHE A 7 -10.12 2.39 16.48
N SER A 8 -9.43 3.52 16.29
CA SER A 8 -10.04 4.76 15.80
C SER A 8 -10.03 4.90 14.27
N LEU A 9 -9.48 3.92 13.54
CA LEU A 9 -9.28 4.05 12.08
C LEU A 9 -10.50 3.64 11.24
N GLY A 10 -11.62 3.23 11.82
CA GLY A 10 -12.82 2.84 11.09
C GLY A 10 -12.69 1.49 10.36
N ASN A 11 -13.81 0.97 9.87
CA ASN A 11 -13.86 -0.34 9.19
C ASN A 11 -12.84 -0.37 8.03
N PRO A 12 -12.03 -1.43 7.85
CA PRO A 12 -11.10 -1.56 6.72
C PRO A 12 -11.72 -1.23 5.35
N VAL A 13 -12.99 -1.56 5.14
CA VAL A 13 -13.75 -1.24 3.93
C VAL A 13 -13.97 0.27 3.79
N GLU A 14 -14.34 0.96 4.86
CA GLU A 14 -14.54 2.42 4.86
C GLU A 14 -13.21 3.16 4.63
N ARG A 15 -12.13 2.66 5.22
CA ARG A 15 -10.77 3.19 4.99
C ARG A 15 -10.36 3.08 3.54
N LEU A 16 -10.56 1.90 2.95
CA LEU A 16 -10.24 1.66 1.55
C LEU A 16 -11.11 2.55 0.64
N ALA A 17 -12.41 2.61 0.88
CA ALA A 17 -13.34 3.46 0.14
C ALA A 17 -12.94 4.94 0.21
N ARG A 18 -12.49 5.42 1.37
CA ARG A 18 -12.01 6.80 1.54
C ARG A 18 -10.76 7.08 0.71
N VAL A 19 -9.74 6.23 0.80
CA VAL A 19 -8.49 6.40 0.04
C VAL A 19 -8.73 6.33 -1.46
N LEU A 20 -9.60 5.43 -1.89
CA LEU A 20 -10.03 5.32 -3.29
C LEU A 20 -10.73 6.59 -3.76
N LYS A 21 -11.65 7.14 -2.96
CA LYS A 21 -12.35 8.39 -3.25
C LYS A 21 -11.40 9.60 -3.34
N GLU A 22 -10.44 9.68 -2.42
CA GLU A 22 -9.44 10.76 -2.37
C GLU A 22 -8.44 10.74 -3.54
N ASN A 23 -8.31 9.62 -4.24
CA ASN A 23 -7.37 9.44 -5.36
C ASN A 23 -8.07 9.09 -6.70
N GLN A 24 -9.36 9.41 -6.84
CA GLN A 24 -10.12 9.18 -8.07
C GLN A 24 -9.53 9.88 -9.31
N ASP A 25 -8.76 10.96 -9.12
CA ASP A 25 -8.08 11.66 -10.21
C ASP A 25 -6.87 10.89 -10.78
N LYS A 26 -6.40 9.86 -10.05
CA LYS A 26 -5.21 9.05 -10.40
C LYS A 26 -5.56 7.59 -10.69
N LEU A 27 -6.79 7.16 -10.37
CA LEU A 27 -7.22 5.78 -10.40
C LEU A 27 -8.58 5.67 -11.08
N ASN A 28 -8.74 4.67 -11.92
CA ASN A 28 -10.01 4.34 -12.55
C ASN A 28 -10.60 3.08 -11.91
N LEU A 29 -11.77 3.20 -11.30
CA LEU A 29 -12.48 2.10 -10.65
C LEU A 29 -13.49 1.50 -11.63
N SER A 30 -13.29 0.23 -11.99
CA SER A 30 -14.29 -0.53 -12.74
C SER A 30 -15.44 -0.95 -11.83
N LYS A 31 -16.63 -1.14 -12.41
CA LYS A 31 -17.80 -1.67 -11.70
C LYS A 31 -17.59 -3.10 -11.20
N ASP A 32 -16.62 -3.81 -11.78
CA ASP A 32 -16.26 -5.18 -11.44
C ASP A 32 -15.26 -5.27 -10.28
N GLY A 33 -14.93 -4.14 -9.64
CA GLY A 33 -14.06 -4.10 -8.46
C GLY A 33 -12.56 -4.03 -8.77
N PHE A 34 -12.17 -3.95 -10.05
CA PHE A 34 -10.77 -3.71 -10.44
C PHE A 34 -10.41 -2.23 -10.37
N VAL A 35 -9.21 -1.96 -9.84
CA VAL A 35 -8.58 -0.63 -9.83
C VAL A 35 -7.54 -0.59 -10.94
N SER A 36 -7.68 0.37 -11.85
CA SER A 36 -6.71 0.64 -12.91
C SER A 36 -5.96 1.94 -12.60
N VAL A 37 -4.65 1.95 -12.80
CA VAL A 37 -3.82 3.16 -12.63
C VAL A 37 -3.45 3.68 -14.01
N ASP A 38 -3.68 4.97 -14.25
CA ASP A 38 -3.23 5.60 -15.48
C ASP A 38 -1.75 5.99 -15.36
N LEU A 39 -0.88 5.24 -16.04
CA LEU A 39 0.57 5.47 -16.05
C LEU A 39 1.00 6.65 -16.94
N SER A 40 0.09 7.21 -17.75
CA SER A 40 0.34 8.45 -18.49
C SER A 40 0.16 9.69 -17.61
N ASN A 41 -0.51 9.56 -16.45
CA ASN A 41 -0.69 10.63 -15.50
C ASN A 41 0.60 10.85 -14.68
N LYS A 42 1.23 12.01 -14.88
CA LYS A 42 2.47 12.40 -14.18
C LYS A 42 2.34 12.33 -12.65
N ARG A 43 1.19 12.69 -12.08
CA ARG A 43 0.97 12.64 -10.62
C ARG A 43 0.93 11.20 -10.10
N ALA A 44 0.41 10.26 -10.89
CA ALA A 44 0.41 8.84 -10.53
C ALA A 44 1.84 8.29 -10.55
N MET A 45 2.62 8.63 -11.58
CA MET A 45 4.02 8.24 -11.71
C MET A 45 4.90 8.81 -10.58
N ASP A 46 4.71 10.07 -10.21
CA ASP A 46 5.44 10.71 -9.10
C ASP A 46 5.11 10.03 -7.76
N ALA A 47 3.83 9.67 -7.54
CA ALA A 47 3.40 8.98 -6.32
C ALA A 47 3.97 7.54 -6.25
N ILE A 48 4.01 6.82 -7.37
CA ILE A 48 4.63 5.49 -7.47
C ILE A 48 6.13 5.59 -7.16
N LYS A 49 6.83 6.55 -7.78
CA LYS A 49 8.26 6.76 -7.56
C LYS A 49 8.57 7.08 -6.09
N ALA A 50 7.81 7.98 -5.48
CA ALA A 50 7.97 8.31 -4.06
C ALA A 50 7.76 7.11 -3.12
N GLN A 51 6.97 6.10 -3.52
CA GLN A 51 6.82 4.86 -2.76
C GLN A 51 7.95 3.86 -3.06
N MET A 52 8.41 3.76 -4.31
CA MET A 52 9.59 2.97 -4.69
C MET A 52 10.84 3.45 -3.94
N ASP A 53 11.08 4.76 -3.87
CA ASP A 53 12.22 5.35 -3.16
C ASP A 53 12.22 4.98 -1.66
N LYS A 54 11.03 4.87 -1.05
CA LYS A 54 10.88 4.41 0.35
C LYS A 54 11.21 2.94 0.51
N LEU A 55 10.94 2.11 -0.51
CA LEU A 55 11.26 0.69 -0.52
C LEU A 55 12.76 0.45 -0.73
N GLU A 56 13.44 1.25 -1.56
CA GLU A 56 14.90 1.19 -1.73
C GLU A 56 15.65 1.58 -0.45
N GLY A 57 15.04 2.42 0.39
CA GLY A 57 15.54 2.73 1.74
C GLY A 57 15.37 1.61 2.77
N ILE A 58 14.59 0.57 2.47
CA ILE A 58 14.47 -0.62 3.33
C ILE A 58 15.73 -1.46 3.14
N LYS A 59 16.74 -1.21 3.99
CA LYS A 59 17.88 -2.12 4.11
C LYS A 59 17.33 -3.54 4.26
N THR A 60 17.74 -4.43 3.36
CA THR A 60 17.47 -5.86 3.42
C THR A 60 18.10 -6.41 4.70
N SER A 61 17.42 -6.26 5.84
CA SER A 61 17.72 -7.02 7.05
C SER A 61 17.33 -8.45 6.76
N THR A 62 18.26 -9.15 6.12
CA THR A 62 18.41 -10.61 6.04
C THR A 62 17.48 -11.32 7.01
N VAL A 63 16.39 -11.88 6.46
CA VAL A 63 15.63 -12.92 7.16
C VAL A 63 16.64 -14.02 7.45
N LYS A 64 17.02 -14.21 8.72
CA LYS A 64 17.78 -15.38 9.13
C LYS A 64 16.88 -16.59 8.88
N GLU A 65 17.13 -17.28 7.78
CA GLU A 65 16.50 -18.53 7.43
C GLU A 65 16.81 -19.53 8.55
N LYS A 66 15.86 -19.75 9.47
CA LYS A 66 15.96 -20.81 10.47
C LYS A 66 15.89 -22.14 9.72
N THR A 67 17.06 -22.67 9.36
CA THR A 67 17.21 -24.04 8.88
C THR A 67 16.84 -24.97 10.02
N ASN A 68 15.60 -25.45 10.06
CA ASN A 68 15.22 -26.58 10.90
C ASN A 68 15.79 -27.85 10.25
N ARG A 69 17.05 -28.19 10.60
CA ARG A 69 17.56 -29.55 10.41
C ARG A 69 17.05 -30.41 11.56
N THR A 70 15.96 -31.10 11.32
CA THR A 70 15.54 -32.25 12.14
C THR A 70 16.60 -33.35 11.96
N ARG A 71 17.21 -33.77 13.06
CA ARG A 71 17.97 -35.03 13.16
C ARG A 71 17.11 -36.05 13.89
#